data_AF-A0AAD5TGQ4-F1
#
_entry.id   AF-A0AAD5TGQ4-F1
#
_cell.length_a   1.000
_cell.length_b   1.000
_cell.length_c   1.000
_cell.angle_alpha   90.00
_cell.angle_beta   90.00
_cell.angle_gamma   90.00
#
_symmetry.space_group_name_H-M   'P 1'
#
loop_
_entity.id
_entity.type
_entity.pdbx_description
1 polymer ?
#
loop_
_entity_poly.entity_id
_entity_poly.type
_entity_poly.pdbx_seq_one_letter_code
_entity_poly.pdbx_strand_id
1 'polypeptide(L)' 'MLPEVEWSEKGKRRKTTGTGRMQHLKNVARRFKNGFREGSTAKPKTAVKTA' A
#
# COMPACT_ATOMS: atom_id res chain seq x y z
N MET A 1 -1.17 5.93 21.59
CA MET A 1 -0.13 6.67 20.83
C MET A 1 0.99 6.91 21.81
N LEU A 2 2.09 6.16 21.73
CA LEU A 2 3.16 6.24 22.73
C LEU A 2 4.00 7.51 22.49
N PRO A 3 4.44 8.20 23.56
CA PRO A 3 5.29 9.38 23.45
C PRO A 3 6.60 9.03 22.75
N GLU A 4 7.02 9.88 21.83
CA GLU A 4 8.32 9.78 21.19
C GLU A 4 9.42 9.86 22.25
N VAL A 5 10.18 8.79 22.39
CA VAL A 5 11.35 8.75 23.26
C VAL A 5 12.50 9.46 22.55
N GLU A 6 12.64 10.78 22.75
CA GLU A 6 13.71 11.61 22.14
C GLU A 6 15.12 11.14 22.50
N TRP A 7 15.25 10.41 23.59
CA TRP A 7 16.49 9.82 24.10
C TRP A 7 16.90 8.52 23.40
N SER A 8 16.08 7.96 22.49
CA SER A 8 16.44 6.72 21.78
C SER A 8 15.93 6.64 20.34
N GLU A 9 16.82 6.94 19.39
CA GLU A 9 16.57 6.83 17.95
C GLU A 9 16.18 5.39 17.53
N LYS A 10 16.80 4.38 18.15
CA LYS A 10 16.50 2.96 17.91
C LYS A 10 15.06 2.60 18.29
N GLY A 11 14.56 3.19 19.37
CA GLY A 11 13.16 3.02 19.81
C GLY A 11 12.19 3.63 18.80
N LYS A 12 12.49 4.83 18.30
CA LYS A 12 11.71 5.50 17.26
C LYS A 12 11.64 4.69 15.97
N ARG A 13 12.79 4.20 15.47
CA ARG A 13 12.84 3.38 14.24
C ARG A 13 12.02 2.10 14.33
N ARG A 14 11.88 1.49 15.52
CA ARG A 14 11.08 0.27 15.68
C ARG A 14 9.57 0.53 15.66
N LYS A 15 9.13 1.68 16.18
CA LYS A 15 7.71 2.02 16.35
C LYS A 15 7.15 2.89 15.22
N THR A 16 8.00 3.43 14.35
CA THR A 16 7.57 4.30 13.25
C THR A 16 6.64 3.58 12.27
N THR A 17 5.77 4.34 11.61
CA THR A 17 4.91 3.83 10.54
C THR A 17 5.77 3.18 9.46
N GLY A 18 5.40 1.97 9.03
CA GLY A 18 6.15 1.25 7.99
C GLY A 18 6.83 -0.04 8.45
N THR A 19 7.08 -0.22 9.74
CA THR A 19 7.71 -1.45 10.27
C THR A 19 6.75 -2.60 10.50
N GLY A 20 5.44 -2.35 10.45
CA GLY A 20 4.39 -3.36 10.61
C GLY A 20 3.74 -3.81 9.30
N ARG A 21 2.70 -4.65 9.39
CA ARG A 21 2.03 -5.27 8.23
C ARG A 21 1.32 -4.28 7.29
N MET A 22 1.01 -3.06 7.76
CA MET A 22 0.38 -1.97 7.00
C MET A 22 -0.69 -2.41 5.99
N GLN A 23 -1.64 -3.27 6.40
CA GLN A 23 -2.62 -3.88 5.48
C GLN A 23 -3.40 -2.83 4.67
N HIS A 24 -3.74 -1.70 5.31
CA HIS A 24 -4.43 -0.60 4.67
C HIS A 24 -3.50 0.20 3.74
N LEU A 25 -2.47 0.84 4.31
CA LEU A 25 -1.57 1.75 3.58
C LEU A 25 -0.85 1.06 2.41
N LYS A 26 -0.53 -0.25 2.53
CA LYS A 26 0.08 -1.03 1.44
C LYS A 26 -0.80 -1.08 0.19
N ASN A 27 -2.11 -1.15 0.35
CA ASN A 27 -3.05 -1.20 -0.76
C ASN A 27 -3.40 0.19 -1.32
N VAL A 28 -3.25 1.24 -0.50
CA VAL A 28 -3.56 2.62 -0.90
C VAL A 28 -2.69 3.08 -2.07
N ALA A 29 -1.39 2.77 -2.07
CA ALA A 29 -0.50 3.16 -3.18
C ALA A 29 -0.97 2.60 -4.54
N ARG A 30 -1.41 1.34 -4.56
CA ARG A 30 -1.96 0.69 -5.76
C ARG A 30 -3.31 1.30 -6.16
N ARG A 31 -4.19 1.59 -5.19
CA ARG A 31 -5.48 2.24 -5.45
C ARG A 31 -5.29 3.67 -5.97
N PHE A 32 -4.33 4.41 -5.44
CA PHE A 32 -3.99 5.76 -5.88
C PHE A 32 -3.56 5.79 -7.35
N LYS A 33 -2.66 4.89 -7.76
CA LYS A 33 -2.25 4.77 -9.18
C LYS A 33 -3.43 4.44 -10.09
N ASN A 34 -4.42 3.72 -9.58
CA ASN A 34 -5.63 3.37 -10.30
C ASN A 34 -6.76 4.41 -10.13
N GLY A 35 -6.49 5.57 -9.54
CA GLY A 35 -7.47 6.67 -9.35
C GLY A 35 -8.63 6.33 -8.41
N PHE A 36 -8.41 5.41 -7.46
CA PHE A 36 -9.43 4.91 -6.51
C PHE A 36 -10.72 4.40 -7.18
N ARG A 37 -10.61 3.89 -8.41
CA ARG A 37 -11.75 3.32 -9.15
C ARG A 37 -12.34 2.13 -8.39
N GLU A 38 -13.67 2.12 -8.26
CA GLU A 38 -14.45 1.03 -7.66
C GLU A 38 -15.40 0.43 -8.70
N GLY A 39 -15.74 -0.86 -8.56
CA GLY A 39 -16.74 -1.53 -9.42
C GLY A 39 -16.32 -1.85 -10.87
N SER A 40 -15.06 -1.64 -11.26
CA SER A 40 -14.59 -1.98 -12.61
C SER A 40 -14.00 -3.39 -12.67
N THR A 41 -14.60 -4.28 -13.46
CA THR A 41 -14.02 -5.59 -13.81
C THR A 41 -13.01 -5.42 -14.94
N ALA A 42 -11.86 -6.10 -14.85
CA ALA A 42 -10.89 -6.13 -15.95
C ALA A 42 -11.52 -6.81 -17.16
N LYS A 43 -11.40 -6.19 -18.35
CA LYS A 43 -11.88 -6.81 -19.59
C LYS A 43 -11.13 -8.14 -19.82
N PRO A 44 -11.83 -9.23 -20.19
CA PRO A 44 -11.17 -10.49 -20.49
C PRO A 44 -10.20 -10.30 -21.67
N LYS A 45 -9.03 -10.93 -21.60
CA LYS A 45 -8.05 -10.88 -22.68
C LYS A 45 -8.54 -11.77 -23.82
N THR A 46 -8.98 -11.17 -24.93
CA THR A 46 -9.19 -11.93 -26.17
C THR A 46 -7.83 -12.28 -26.76
N ALA A 47 -7.57 -13.56 -27.00
CA ALA A 47 -6.37 -13.99 -27.72
C ALA A 47 -6.38 -13.31 -29.09
N VAL A 48 -5.29 -12.59 -29.40
CA VAL A 48 -5.10 -11.99 -30.72
C VAL A 48 -4.98 -13.16 -31.70
N LYS A 49 -5.92 -13.29 -32.65
CA LYS A 49 -5.77 -14.22 -33.76
C LYS A 49 -4.69 -13.67 -34.68
N THR A 50 -3.47 -14.17 -34.53
CA THR A 50 -2.41 -13.96 -35.51
C THR A 50 -2.83 -14.64 -36.81
N ALA A 51 -2.81 -13.88 -37.91
CA ALA A 51 -3.10 -14.37 -39.26
C ALA A 51 -1.98 -15.28 -39.76
#